data_AF-A0A6L7NHJ5-F1
#
_entry.id   AF-A0A6L7NHJ5-F1
#
_cell.length_a   1.000
_cell.length_b   1.000
_cell.length_c   1.000
_cell.angle_alpha   90.00
_cell.angle_beta   90.00
_cell.angle_gamma   90.00
#
_symmetry.space_group_name_H-M   'P 1'
#
loop_
_entity.id
_entity.type
_entity.pdbx_description
1 polymer ?
#
loop_
_entity_poly.entity_id
_entity_poly.type
_entity_poly.pdbx_seq_one_letter_code
_entity_poly.pdbx_strand_id
1 'polypeptide(L)'
;ALDDAGRKRLQTSVDLYYDDFVAAVAAGRRVGASTIRTSWGAQLLHAAEARAARMIDTVATGEDVIARLATSSGRRHFRGLGASRAATESIVTGVRRRLSPGG
;
A
#
# COMPACT_ATOMS: atom_id res chain seq x y z
N ALA A 1 -19.13 -26.40 -0.39
CA ALA A 1 -17.81 -26.19 -1.02
C ALA A 1 -18.00 -25.35 -2.27
N LEU A 2 -17.07 -24.45 -2.60
CA LEU A 2 -17.11 -23.71 -3.87
C LEU A 2 -16.81 -24.66 -5.03
N ASP A 3 -17.60 -24.56 -6.09
CA ASP A 3 -17.29 -25.16 -7.38
C ASP A 3 -16.03 -24.51 -8.00
N ASP A 4 -15.47 -25.14 -9.02
CA ASP A 4 -14.20 -24.69 -9.61
C ASP A 4 -14.34 -23.31 -10.27
N ALA A 5 -15.51 -23.03 -10.86
CA ALA A 5 -15.81 -21.72 -11.43
C ALA A 5 -15.90 -20.63 -10.34
N GLY A 6 -16.54 -20.92 -9.20
CA GLY A 6 -16.61 -20.02 -8.06
C GLY A 6 -15.23 -19.74 -7.45
N ARG A 7 -14.40 -20.77 -7.29
CA ARG A 7 -13.03 -20.62 -6.79
C ARG A 7 -12.17 -19.77 -7.74
N LYS A 8 -12.29 -19.97 -9.05
CA LYS A 8 -11.57 -19.18 -10.05
C LYS A 8 -11.96 -17.70 -9.99
N ARG A 9 -13.26 -17.39 -9.89
CA ARG A 9 -13.72 -16.00 -9.77
C ARG A 9 -13.15 -15.32 -8.53
N LEU A 10 -13.18 -15.99 -7.38
CA LEU A 10 -12.61 -15.46 -6.15
C LEU A 10 -11.09 -15.26 -6.26
N GLN A 11 -10.37 -16.22 -6.85
CA GLN A 11 -8.93 -16.08 -7.06
C GLN A 11 -8.61 -14.88 -7.96
N THR A 12 -9.36 -14.68 -9.05
CA THR A 12 -9.19 -13.50 -9.92
C THR A 12 -9.39 -12.19 -9.15
N SER A 13 -10.38 -12.10 -8.26
CA SER A 13 -10.55 -10.91 -7.42
C SER A 13 -9.38 -10.70 -6.46
N VAL A 14 -8.87 -11.77 -5.84
CA VAL A 14 -7.70 -11.70 -4.95
C VAL A 14 -6.47 -11.20 -5.71
N ASP A 15 -6.20 -11.76 -6.89
CA ASP A 15 -5.05 -11.40 -7.71
C ASP A 15 -5.10 -9.92 -8.10
N LEU A 16 -6.27 -9.42 -8.50
CA LEU A 16 -6.47 -8.00 -8.85
C LEU A 16 -6.15 -7.07 -7.67
N TYR A 17 -6.70 -7.35 -6.48
CA TYR A 17 -6.44 -6.51 -5.32
C TYR A 17 -4.98 -6.59 -4.86
N TYR A 18 -4.36 -7.76 -5.00
CA TYR A 18 -2.95 -7.93 -4.67
C TYR A 18 -2.06 -7.15 -5.63
N ASP A 19 -2.37 -7.12 -6.92
CA ASP A 19 -1.63 -6.33 -7.90
C ASP A 19 -1.74 -4.82 -7.65
N ASP A 20 -2.93 -4.32 -7.32
CA ASP A 20 -3.14 -2.93 -6.92
C ASP A 20 -2.33 -2.57 -5.67
N PHE A 21 -2.31 -3.45 -4.68
CA PHE A 21 -1.49 -3.29 -3.48
C PHE A 21 -0.01 -3.21 -3.82
N VAL A 22 0.50 -4.15 -4.61
CA VAL A 22 1.92 -4.19 -5.00
C VAL A 22 2.30 -2.92 -5.76
N ALA A 23 1.46 -2.45 -6.69
CA ALA A 23 1.72 -1.23 -7.46
C ALA A 23 1.80 0.01 -6.56
N ALA A 24 0.82 0.21 -5.68
CA ALA A 24 0.77 1.36 -4.78
C ALA A 24 1.96 1.37 -3.81
N VAL A 25 2.30 0.22 -3.24
CA VAL A 25 3.40 0.08 -2.28
C VAL A 25 4.76 0.23 -2.96
N ALA A 26 4.95 -0.35 -4.15
CA ALA A 26 6.19 -0.19 -4.92
C ALA A 26 6.46 1.28 -5.22
N ALA A 27 5.43 2.03 -5.64
CA ALA A 27 5.53 3.45 -5.88
C ALA A 27 5.85 4.24 -4.59
N GLY A 28 5.12 3.97 -3.50
CA GLY A 28 5.30 4.69 -2.24
C GLY A 28 6.66 4.44 -1.57
N ARG A 29 7.18 3.22 -1.68
CA ARG A 29 8.44 2.80 -1.04
C ARG A 29 9.64 2.85 -1.97
N ARG A 30 9.42 3.13 -3.26
CA ARG A 30 10.45 3.17 -4.31
C ARG A 30 11.27 1.87 -4.33
N VAL A 31 10.55 0.75 -4.28
CA VAL A 31 11.09 -0.61 -4.37
C VAL A 31 10.50 -1.33 -5.57
N GLY A 32 11.16 -2.39 -6.04
CA GLY A 32 10.66 -3.20 -7.14
C GLY A 32 9.41 -3.99 -6.74
N ALA A 33 8.44 -4.12 -7.66
CA ALA A 33 7.26 -4.95 -7.45
C ALA A 33 7.62 -6.43 -7.17
N SER A 34 8.72 -6.91 -7.76
CA SER A 34 9.27 -8.24 -7.46
C SER A 34 9.68 -8.37 -6.00
N THR A 35 10.38 -7.38 -5.44
CA THR A 35 10.78 -7.36 -4.02
C THR A 35 9.59 -7.53 -3.08
N ILE A 36 8.46 -6.89 -3.38
CA ILE A 36 7.26 -7.02 -2.55
C ILE A 36 6.70 -8.44 -2.62
N ARG A 37 6.59 -9.01 -3.83
CA ARG A 37 6.03 -10.36 -4.04
C ARG A 37 6.92 -11.47 -3.48
N THR A 38 8.23 -11.33 -3.59
CA THR A 38 9.18 -12.40 -3.23
C THR A 38 9.76 -12.24 -1.84
N SER A 39 9.98 -11.01 -1.38
CA SER A 39 10.82 -10.75 -0.20
C SER A 39 10.06 -10.20 0.99
N TRP A 40 8.90 -9.56 0.79
CA TRP A 40 8.10 -9.06 1.91
C TRP A 40 7.11 -10.10 2.42
N GLY A 41 6.75 -11.08 1.57
CA GLY A 41 5.90 -12.19 1.93
C GLY A 41 4.53 -11.76 2.47
N ALA A 42 3.71 -12.73 2.86
CA ALA A 42 2.47 -12.51 3.60
C ALA A 42 2.70 -12.72 5.12
N GLN A 43 3.82 -12.19 5.64
CA GLN A 43 4.25 -12.41 7.02
C GLN A 43 4.30 -11.10 7.79
N LEU A 44 4.13 -11.21 9.12
CA LEU A 44 4.33 -10.09 10.02
C LEU A 44 5.83 -9.95 10.32
N LEU A 45 6.37 -8.75 10.13
CA LEU A 45 7.76 -8.44 10.42
C LEU A 45 7.86 -7.58 11.69
N HIS A 46 8.90 -7.81 12.48
CA HIS A 46 9.26 -6.88 13.54
C HIS A 46 9.87 -5.60 12.94
N ALA A 47 9.88 -4.52 13.73
CA ALA A 47 10.26 -3.19 13.25
C ALA A 47 11.69 -3.14 12.65
N ALA A 48 12.63 -3.89 13.21
CA ALA A 48 14.01 -3.95 12.70
C ALA A 48 14.07 -4.58 11.30
N GLU A 49 13.35 -5.67 11.09
CA GLU A 49 13.27 -6.40 9.83
C GLU A 49 12.55 -5.57 8.76
N ALA A 50 11.42 -4.95 9.14
CA ALA A 50 10.68 -4.04 8.27
C ALA A 50 11.55 -2.86 7.81
N ARG A 51 12.41 -2.32 8.67
CA ARG A 51 13.36 -1.27 8.30
C ARG A 51 14.44 -1.78 7.36
N ALA A 52 15.03 -2.95 7.63
CA ALA A 52 16.03 -3.56 6.76
C ALA A 52 15.46 -3.86 5.35
N ALA A 53 14.20 -4.28 5.29
CA ALA A 53 13.46 -4.56 4.05
C ALA A 53 12.97 -3.28 3.33
N ARG A 54 13.22 -2.08 3.88
CA ARG A 54 12.70 -0.79 3.41
C ARG A 54 11.16 -0.68 3.36
N MET A 55 10.47 -1.44 4.22
CA MET A 55 9.03 -1.31 4.42
C MET A 55 8.67 -0.08 5.27
N ILE A 56 9.59 0.36 6.12
CA ILE A 56 9.48 1.57 6.95
C ILE A 56 10.76 2.39 6.89
N ASP A 57 10.65 3.68 7.19
CA ASP A 57 11.78 4.61 7.15
C ASP A 57 12.52 4.67 8.49
N THR A 58 11.79 4.67 9.61
CA THR A 58 12.33 4.89 10.96
C THR A 58 11.40 4.30 12.01
N VAL A 59 11.97 3.94 13.16
CA VAL A 59 11.25 3.57 14.39
C VAL A 59 11.39 4.72 15.36
N ALA A 60 10.29 5.19 15.93
CA ALA A 60 10.23 6.37 16.80
C ALA A 60 9.09 6.24 17.80
N THR A 61 9.14 6.98 18.92
CA THR A 61 8.00 7.07 19.84
C THR A 61 6.94 8.04 19.32
N GLY A 62 5.78 8.10 19.98
CA GLY A 62 4.75 9.07 19.63
C GLY A 62 5.22 10.52 19.79
N GLU A 63 5.95 10.81 20.86
CA GLU A 63 6.52 12.12 21.17
C GLU A 63 7.52 12.56 20.11
N ASP A 64 8.40 11.65 19.66
CA ASP A 64 9.35 11.91 18.58
C ASP A 64 8.62 12.33 17.28
N VAL A 65 7.53 11.63 16.96
CA VAL A 65 6.73 11.91 15.76
C VAL A 65 6.04 13.27 15.88
N ILE A 66 5.44 13.58 17.04
CA ILE A 66 4.79 14.87 17.29
C ILE A 66 5.81 16.01 17.19
N ALA A 67 6.97 15.87 17.84
CA ALA A 67 8.03 16.85 17.78
C ALA A 67 8.51 17.08 16.34
N ARG A 68 8.70 16.00 15.56
CA ARG A 68 9.07 16.09 14.14
C ARG A 68 8.01 16.81 13.31
N LEU A 69 6.72 16.49 13.52
CA LEU A 69 5.61 17.10 12.78
C LEU A 69 5.37 18.57 13.15
N ALA A 70 5.68 18.98 14.37
CA ALA A 70 5.58 20.37 14.81
C ALA A 70 6.58 21.30 14.08
N THR A 71 7.65 20.74 13.50
CA THR A 71 8.60 21.52 12.68
C THR A 71 7.97 21.99 11.36
N SER A 72 8.45 23.12 10.84
CA SER A 72 7.98 23.64 9.53
C SER A 72 8.22 22.65 8.38
N SER A 73 9.30 21.87 8.45
CA SER A 73 9.63 20.79 7.52
C SER A 73 8.66 19.60 7.65
N GLY A 74 8.29 19.22 8.88
CA GLY A 74 7.28 18.19 9.15
C GLY A 74 5.89 18.59 8.61
N ARG A 75 5.47 19.84 8.83
CA ARG A 75 4.20 20.37 8.30
C ARG A 75 4.13 20.37 6.78
N ARG A 76 5.22 20.73 6.08
CA ARG A 76 5.26 20.70 4.60
C ARG A 76 5.16 19.27 4.06
N HIS A 77 5.85 18.32 4.68
CA HIS A 77 5.82 16.92 4.27
C HIS A 77 4.42 16.30 4.44
N PHE A 78 3.73 16.60 5.55
CA PHE A 78 2.36 16.13 5.79
C PHE A 78 1.35 16.72 4.80
N ARG A 79 1.51 18.00 4.42
CA ARG A 79 0.65 18.64 3.43
C ARG A 79 0.78 18.00 2.03
N GLY A 80 1.97 17.47 1.70
CA GLY A 80 2.20 16.70 0.48
C GLY A 80 1.52 15.32 0.47
N LEU A 81 1.40 14.66 1.63
CA LEU A 81 0.68 13.38 1.76
C LEU A 81 -0.83 13.53 1.50
N GLY A 82 -1.42 14.68 1.86
CA GLY A 82 -2.82 14.98 1.57
C GLY A 82 -3.15 15.03 0.07
N ALA A 83 -2.23 15.55 -0.75
CA ALA A 83 -2.38 15.54 -2.21
C ALA A 83 -2.27 14.13 -2.81
N SER A 84 -1.43 13.27 -2.21
CA SER A 84 -1.26 11.87 -2.63
C SER A 84 -2.52 11.03 -2.35
N ARG A 85 -3.22 11.30 -1.23
CA ARG A 85 -4.49 10.62 -0.90
C ARG A 85 -5.58 10.86 -1.94
N ALA A 86 -5.72 12.08 -2.44
CA ALA A 86 -6.68 12.41 -3.49
C ALA A 86 -6.38 11.65 -4.81
N ALA A 87 -5.10 11.46 -5.13
CA ALA A 87 -4.69 10.65 -6.28
C ALA A 87 -5.01 9.16 -6.09
N THR A 88 -4.81 8.61 -4.89
CA THR A 88 -5.17 7.22 -4.58
C THR A 88 -6.68 6.98 -4.60
N GLU A 89 -7.50 7.91 -4.08
CA GLU A 89 -8.96 7.83 -4.15
C GLU A 89 -9.48 7.85 -5.60
N SER A 90 -8.79 8.57 -6.49
CA SER A 90 -9.08 8.59 -7.93
C SER A 90 -8.79 7.23 -8.58
N ILE A 91 -7.68 6.58 -8.23
CA ILE A 91 -7.33 5.24 -8.72
C ILE A 91 -8.36 4.20 -8.26
N VAL A 92 -8.72 4.20 -6.98
CA VAL A 92 -9.74 3.28 -6.42
C VAL A 92 -11.10 3.49 -7.08
N THR A 93 -11.47 4.75 -7.38
CA THR A 93 -12.69 5.08 -8.11
C THR A 93 -12.63 4.62 -9.57
N GLY A 94 -11.45 4.72 -10.20
CA GLY A 94 -11.19 4.19 -11.54
C GLY A 94 -11.31 2.66 -11.61
N VAL A 95 -10.79 1.95 -10.61
CA VAL A 95 -10.91 0.49 -10.48
C VAL A 95 -12.37 0.08 -10.27
N ARG A 96 -13.10 0.75 -9.37
CA ARG A 96 -14.55 0.52 -9.19
C ARG A 96 -15.34 0.64 -10.49
N ARG A 97 -14.98 1.62 -11.34
CA ARG A 97 -15.65 1.83 -12.63
C ARG A 97 -15.36 0.73 -13.66
N ARG A 98 -14.19 0.10 -13.59
CA ARG A 98 -13.83 -1.07 -14.43
C ARG A 98 -14.50 -2.36 -13.99
N LEU A 99 -14.88 -2.47 -12.72
CA LEU A 99 -15.53 -3.65 -12.15
C LEU A 99 -17.07 -3.62 -12.23
N SER A 100 -17.68 -2.53 -12.74
CA SER A 100 -19.10 -2.51 -13.08
C SER A 100 -19.30 -3.19 -14.44
N PRO A 101 -19.91 -4.38 -14.50
CA PRO A 101 -20.44 -4.87 -15.77
C PRO A 101 -21.60 -3.95 -16.17
N GLY A 102 -21.65 -3.54 -17.43
CA GLY A 102 -22.84 -2.92 -18.00
C GLY A 102 -24.07 -3.80 -17.70
N GLY A 103 -25.18 -3.14 -17.39
CA GLY A 103 -26.48 -3.79 -17.17
C GLY A 103 -27.02 -4.49 -18.40
#